data_AF-A0A7S4Q097-F1
#
_entry.id   AF-A0A7S4Q097-F1
#
_cell.length_a   1.000
_cell.length_b   1.000
_cell.length_c   1.000
_cell.angle_alpha   90.00
_cell.angle_beta   90.00
_cell.angle_gamma   90.00
#
_symmetry.space_group_name_H-M   'P 1'
#
loop_
_entity.id
_entity.type
_entity.pdbx_description
1 polymer ?
#
loop_
_entity_poly.entity_id
_entity_poly.type
_entity_poly.pdbx_seq_one_letter_code
_entity_poly.pdbx_strand_id
1 'polypeptide(L)'
;VLSEWSDWGPCSKSCGAGLMLATRTFGPKKCKPEPWPGELRHQRGCELQACGGRPCRVGVWGPWGECSEPCGPGEKTRLRPVLGRPDSTGGSCPALSQQTACELRACSPLCRVTPWSRWSPCSQTCGRGQMSRTRTSRALEPDAFCPRDREAIDCELRQCNTHCRFELPPEIPHAIQESLMMCDGTESGTTCTFACEDGMEPDGPLVCVGGIFLRGPRCFGRTCRQAPVVQNAVGLEACRGLESGTTCLLTCRAGFRKTGDPVCRSGTWSDERCEELRCI
;
A
#
# COMPACT_ATOMS: atom_id res chain seq x y z
N VAL A 1 -5.33 -52.60 8.07
CA VAL A 1 -6.72 -52.23 8.43
C VAL A 1 -6.63 -51.04 9.38
N LEU A 2 -7.36 -49.96 9.10
CA LEU A 2 -7.46 -48.81 9.99
C LEU A 2 -8.34 -49.19 11.20
N SER A 3 -7.96 -48.77 12.41
CA SER A 3 -8.82 -48.91 13.58
C SER A 3 -10.07 -48.03 13.45
N GLU A 4 -11.08 -48.31 14.27
CA GLU A 4 -12.16 -47.35 14.51
C GLU A 4 -11.60 -46.01 15.02
N TRP A 5 -12.34 -44.95 14.79
CA TRP A 5 -12.02 -43.63 15.33
C TRP A 5 -12.15 -43.63 16.85
N SER A 6 -11.25 -42.93 17.53
CA SER A 6 -11.43 -42.59 18.93
C SER A 6 -12.68 -41.73 19.12
N ASP A 7 -13.17 -41.66 20.36
CA ASP A 7 -14.11 -40.62 20.74
C ASP A 7 -13.52 -39.24 20.47
N TRP A 8 -14.41 -38.27 20.24
CA TRP A 8 -14.03 -36.89 20.00
C TRP A 8 -13.42 -36.28 21.28
N GLY A 9 -12.17 -35.79 21.16
CA GLY A 9 -11.53 -35.04 22.24
C GLY A 9 -12.25 -33.72 22.55
N PRO A 10 -11.90 -33.04 23.67
CA PRO A 10 -12.51 -31.77 24.04
C PRO A 10 -12.32 -30.71 22.96
N CYS A 11 -13.22 -29.71 22.95
CA CYS A 11 -13.13 -28.58 22.03
C CYS A 11 -11.79 -27.84 22.24
N SER A 12 -11.11 -27.48 21.15
CA SER A 12 -9.80 -26.79 21.20
C SER A 12 -9.86 -25.40 21.82
N LYS A 13 -11.06 -24.83 21.94
CA LYS A 13 -11.34 -23.56 22.59
C LYS A 13 -12.30 -23.80 23.76
N SER A 14 -12.21 -22.96 24.78
CA SER A 14 -13.13 -22.98 25.93
C SER A 14 -14.39 -22.13 25.70
N CYS A 15 -14.46 -21.39 24.59
CA CYS A 15 -15.59 -20.56 24.18
C CYS A 15 -15.51 -20.29 22.65
N GLY A 16 -16.65 -19.99 22.03
CA GLY A 16 -16.80 -19.75 20.59
C GLY A 16 -16.53 -20.98 19.71
N ALA A 17 -16.28 -20.72 18.43
CA ALA A 17 -15.98 -21.74 17.44
C ALA A 17 -14.57 -22.34 17.65
N GLY A 18 -14.50 -23.67 17.76
CA GLY A 18 -13.27 -24.43 17.91
C GLY A 18 -13.27 -25.71 17.07
N LEU A 19 -12.27 -26.55 17.30
CA LEU A 19 -12.12 -27.85 16.63
C LEU A 19 -11.99 -28.97 17.67
N MET A 20 -12.68 -30.08 17.45
CA MET A 20 -12.45 -31.33 18.17
C MET A 20 -11.66 -32.28 17.26
N LEU A 21 -10.81 -33.12 17.86
CA LEU A 21 -9.96 -34.07 17.15
C LEU A 21 -10.34 -35.50 17.52
N ALA A 22 -10.55 -36.34 16.52
CA ALA A 22 -10.60 -37.79 16.65
C ALA A 22 -9.40 -38.39 15.92
N THR A 23 -8.82 -39.45 16.48
CA THR A 23 -7.64 -40.12 15.91
C THR A 23 -7.88 -41.60 15.75
N ARG A 24 -7.26 -42.21 14.73
CA ARG A 24 -7.25 -43.66 14.53
C ARG A 24 -5.84 -44.10 14.16
N THR A 25 -5.55 -45.36 14.41
CA THR A 25 -4.22 -45.94 14.16
C THR A 25 -4.32 -47.11 13.20
N PHE A 26 -3.20 -47.48 12.60
CA PHE A 26 -3.11 -48.75 11.89
C PHE A 26 -3.14 -49.89 12.91
N GLY A 27 -4.03 -50.87 12.71
CA GLY A 27 -4.01 -52.11 13.49
C GLY A 27 -2.68 -52.87 13.32
N PRO A 28 -2.39 -53.85 14.20
CA PRO A 28 -1.12 -54.57 14.20
C PRO A 28 -0.82 -55.27 12.84
N LYS A 29 0.27 -54.80 12.22
CA LYS A 29 1.03 -55.23 11.01
C LYS A 29 0.50 -56.37 10.11
N LYS A 30 0.48 -56.08 8.81
CA LYS A 30 1.45 -56.67 7.87
C LYS A 30 2.23 -55.54 7.18
N CYS A 31 3.55 -55.65 7.19
CA CYS A 31 4.49 -54.66 6.64
C CYS A 31 4.42 -54.60 5.11
N LYS A 32 4.21 -53.40 4.56
CA LYS A 32 4.72 -52.98 3.24
C LYS A 32 5.13 -51.49 3.33
N PRO A 33 6.15 -51.05 2.58
CA PRO A 33 6.58 -49.66 2.57
C PRO A 33 5.56 -48.77 1.84
N GLU A 34 5.64 -47.47 2.14
CA GLU A 34 4.71 -46.35 1.85
C GLU A 34 4.04 -46.28 0.46
N PRO A 35 2.95 -45.48 0.32
CA PRO A 35 2.24 -44.69 1.33
C PRO A 35 0.93 -45.38 1.76
N TRP A 36 0.61 -45.30 3.06
CA TRP A 36 -0.64 -45.84 3.58
C TRP A 36 -1.82 -44.92 3.19
N PRO A 37 -2.81 -45.39 2.41
CA PRO A 37 -3.94 -44.55 2.05
C PRO A 37 -4.88 -44.43 3.26
N GLY A 38 -4.97 -43.24 3.84
CA GLY A 38 -5.98 -42.98 4.85
C GLY A 38 -5.62 -41.85 5.82
N GLU A 39 -6.59 -40.99 6.05
CA GLU A 39 -6.48 -39.91 7.02
C GLU A 39 -6.53 -40.48 8.45
N LEU A 40 -5.50 -40.19 9.26
CA LEU A 40 -5.35 -40.68 10.65
C LEU A 40 -5.89 -39.71 11.70
N ARG A 41 -6.27 -38.50 11.27
CA ARG A 41 -6.75 -37.40 12.10
C ARG A 41 -8.00 -36.84 11.46
N HIS A 42 -9.10 -36.88 12.19
CA HIS A 42 -10.35 -36.27 11.72
C HIS A 42 -10.66 -35.07 12.61
N GLN A 43 -11.00 -33.94 11.98
CA GLN A 43 -11.35 -32.71 12.68
C GLN A 43 -12.81 -32.38 12.42
N ARG A 44 -13.51 -31.94 13.47
CA ARG A 44 -14.87 -31.38 13.35
C ARG A 44 -14.95 -30.04 14.07
N GLY A 45 -15.83 -29.17 13.60
CA GLY A 45 -16.18 -27.95 14.32
C GLY A 45 -16.93 -28.25 15.62
N CYS A 46 -16.63 -27.49 16.66
CA CYS A 46 -17.45 -27.34 17.87
C CYS A 46 -17.85 -25.87 18.02
N GLU A 47 -19.11 -25.63 18.38
CA GLU A 47 -19.61 -24.29 18.69
C GLU A 47 -19.95 -24.23 20.18
N LEU A 48 -19.14 -23.48 20.93
CA LEU A 48 -19.37 -23.22 22.35
C LEU A 48 -20.00 -21.83 22.54
N GLN A 49 -20.40 -21.51 23.76
CA GLN A 49 -20.85 -20.15 24.10
C GLN A 49 -19.82 -19.12 23.65
N ALA A 50 -20.29 -18.03 23.03
CA ALA A 50 -19.42 -16.99 22.50
C ALA A 50 -18.47 -16.47 23.60
N CYS A 51 -17.20 -16.28 23.26
CA CYS A 51 -16.25 -15.67 24.18
C CYS A 51 -16.71 -14.26 24.53
N GLY A 52 -16.88 -13.98 25.82
CA GLY A 52 -17.10 -12.61 26.29
C GLY A 52 -15.91 -11.75 25.87
N GLY A 53 -16.13 -10.84 24.92
CA GLY A 53 -15.08 -9.97 24.40
C GLY A 53 -14.57 -9.03 25.48
N ARG A 54 -13.27 -8.70 25.49
CA ARG A 54 -12.79 -7.64 26.35
C ARG A 54 -13.40 -6.31 25.90
N PRO A 55 -14.19 -5.63 26.74
CA PRO A 55 -14.77 -4.35 26.37
C PRO A 55 -13.68 -3.28 26.24
N CYS A 56 -13.94 -2.27 25.40
CA CYS A 56 -13.04 -1.14 25.27
C CYS A 56 -12.90 -0.40 26.61
N ARG A 57 -11.68 -0.26 27.11
CA ARG A 57 -11.38 0.50 28.34
C ARG A 57 -10.89 1.89 27.96
N VAL A 58 -11.54 2.91 28.50
CA VAL A 58 -11.19 4.31 28.29
C VAL A 58 -10.74 4.94 29.60
N GLY A 59 -9.86 5.93 29.52
CA GLY A 59 -9.36 6.67 30.67
C GLY A 59 -10.32 7.77 31.12
N VAL A 60 -9.87 8.53 32.12
CA VAL A 60 -10.57 9.73 32.57
C VAL A 60 -10.52 10.82 31.49
N TRP A 61 -11.50 11.72 31.52
CA TRP A 61 -11.50 12.90 30.69
C TRP A 61 -10.32 13.81 31.02
N GLY A 62 -9.64 14.28 29.98
CA GLY A 62 -8.70 15.39 30.10
C GLY A 62 -9.42 16.72 30.43
N PRO A 63 -8.64 17.79 30.65
CA PRO A 63 -9.20 19.12 30.84
C PRO A 63 -9.99 19.57 29.61
N TRP A 64 -10.90 20.51 29.82
CA TRP A 64 -11.53 21.21 28.71
C TRP A 64 -10.50 22.05 27.97
N GLY A 65 -10.51 21.96 26.63
CA GLY A 65 -9.78 22.89 25.78
C GLY A 65 -10.38 24.30 25.83
N GLU A 66 -9.76 25.20 25.07
CA GLU A 66 -10.25 26.57 24.94
C GLU A 66 -11.62 26.64 24.27
N CYS A 67 -12.31 27.76 24.50
CA CYS A 67 -13.58 28.02 23.84
C CYS A 67 -13.34 28.24 22.34
N SER A 68 -14.27 27.77 21.52
CA SER A 68 -14.17 27.86 20.07
C SER A 68 -14.10 29.33 19.63
N GLU A 69 -14.86 30.22 20.26
CA GLU A 69 -14.76 31.67 20.07
C GLU A 69 -13.92 32.33 21.17
N PRO A 70 -13.18 33.41 20.88
CA PRO A 70 -12.44 34.20 21.88
C PRO A 70 -13.34 35.13 22.71
N CYS A 71 -14.63 35.25 22.33
CA CYS A 71 -15.64 36.07 22.99
C CYS A 71 -17.04 35.53 22.68
N GLY A 72 -18.01 35.83 23.54
CA GLY A 72 -19.40 35.43 23.40
C GLY A 72 -19.61 33.91 23.49
N PRO A 73 -20.70 33.40 22.86
CA PRO A 73 -21.02 31.98 22.88
C PRO A 73 -20.09 31.20 21.96
N GLY A 74 -19.64 30.04 22.43
CA GLY A 74 -18.85 29.07 21.67
C GLY A 74 -19.01 27.66 22.21
N GLU A 75 -18.11 26.78 21.82
CA GLU A 75 -18.05 25.39 22.27
C GLU A 75 -16.63 25.04 22.69
N LYS A 76 -16.47 24.24 23.74
CA LYS A 76 -15.17 23.71 24.15
C LYS A 76 -15.19 22.20 24.07
N THR A 77 -14.06 21.61 23.69
CA THR A 77 -13.91 20.17 23.52
C THR A 77 -12.98 19.61 24.58
N ARG A 78 -13.27 18.42 25.11
CA ARG A 78 -12.32 17.62 25.89
C ARG A 78 -12.22 16.21 25.32
N LEU A 79 -11.06 15.60 25.52
CA LEU A 79 -10.73 14.27 25.01
C LEU A 79 -10.43 13.31 26.16
N ARG A 80 -10.64 12.00 25.94
CA ARG A 80 -10.17 10.94 26.84
C ARG A 80 -9.39 9.86 26.08
N PRO A 81 -8.33 9.28 26.68
CA PRO A 81 -7.53 8.27 26.02
C PRO A 81 -8.22 6.90 26.02
N VAL A 82 -7.86 6.05 25.05
CA VAL A 82 -8.18 4.62 25.07
C VAL A 82 -7.07 3.90 25.83
N LEU A 83 -7.42 3.20 26.92
CA LEU A 83 -6.50 2.42 27.75
C LEU A 83 -6.43 0.94 27.31
N GLY A 84 -7.45 0.45 26.61
CA GLY A 84 -7.47 -0.89 26.06
C GLY A 84 -8.45 -1.00 24.90
N ARG A 85 -7.96 -1.46 23.75
CA ARG A 85 -8.80 -1.70 22.57
C ARG A 85 -9.69 -2.93 22.82
N PRO A 86 -10.93 -2.92 22.31
CA PRO A 86 -11.81 -4.08 22.39
C PRO A 86 -11.28 -5.21 21.51
N ASP A 87 -11.56 -6.46 21.91
CA ASP A 87 -11.39 -7.60 21.03
C ASP A 87 -12.47 -7.58 19.92
N SER A 88 -12.38 -8.48 18.93
CA SER A 88 -13.35 -8.56 17.83
C SER A 88 -14.82 -8.69 18.28
N THR A 89 -15.06 -9.22 19.48
CA THR A 89 -16.38 -9.34 20.10
C THR A 89 -16.69 -8.28 21.17
N GLY A 90 -15.76 -7.36 21.46
CA GLY A 90 -15.83 -6.36 22.52
C GLY A 90 -16.56 -5.06 22.17
N GLY A 91 -17.13 -4.95 20.96
CA GLY A 91 -17.87 -3.79 20.47
C GLY A 91 -17.02 -2.55 20.21
N SER A 92 -17.67 -1.42 19.92
CA SER A 92 -16.99 -0.13 19.70
C SER A 92 -16.66 0.59 21.00
N CYS A 93 -15.59 1.38 21.00
CA CYS A 93 -15.27 2.23 22.14
C CYS A 93 -16.35 3.29 22.39
N PRO A 94 -16.65 3.62 23.66
CA PRO A 94 -17.53 4.74 23.98
C PRO A 94 -16.88 6.06 23.55
N ALA A 95 -17.68 7.13 23.40
CA ALA A 95 -17.24 8.41 22.82
C ALA A 95 -15.91 8.93 23.40
N LEU A 96 -14.93 9.23 22.56
CA LEU A 96 -13.59 9.67 22.99
C LEU A 96 -13.44 11.20 23.03
N SER A 97 -14.42 11.90 22.45
CA SER A 97 -14.52 13.36 22.42
C SER A 97 -15.85 13.78 23.02
N GLN A 98 -15.84 14.87 23.77
CA GLN A 98 -17.04 15.52 24.29
C GLN A 98 -16.97 17.02 24.04
N GLN A 99 -18.08 17.58 23.57
CA GLN A 99 -18.27 19.02 23.35
C GLN A 99 -19.30 19.57 24.33
N THR A 100 -19.13 20.82 24.73
CA THR A 100 -20.11 21.55 25.53
C THR A 100 -20.04 23.03 25.22
N ALA A 101 -21.15 23.74 25.41
CA ALA A 101 -21.18 25.18 25.24
C ALA A 101 -20.25 25.88 26.25
N CYS A 102 -19.64 26.98 25.82
CA CYS A 102 -18.93 27.93 26.66
C CYS A 102 -19.45 29.34 26.36
N GLU A 103 -19.55 30.16 27.40
CA GLU A 103 -19.92 31.56 27.27
C GLU A 103 -18.74 32.38 27.81
N LEU A 104 -18.09 33.13 26.93
CA LEU A 104 -17.08 34.12 27.31
C LEU A 104 -17.70 35.51 27.40
N ARG A 105 -16.91 36.51 27.80
CA ARG A 105 -17.32 37.92 27.73
C ARG A 105 -17.85 38.25 26.34
N ALA A 106 -18.89 39.08 26.27
CA ALA A 106 -19.45 39.52 25.01
C ALA A 106 -18.36 40.09 24.08
N CYS A 107 -18.51 39.83 22.78
CA CYS A 107 -17.60 40.37 21.78
C CYS A 107 -17.66 41.89 21.74
N SER A 108 -16.52 42.52 21.43
CA SER A 108 -16.46 43.98 21.39
C SER A 108 -17.39 44.52 20.30
N PRO A 109 -18.20 45.56 20.60
CA PRO A 109 -19.05 46.22 19.60
C PRO A 109 -18.22 46.93 18.51
N LEU A 110 -16.92 47.12 18.76
CA LEU A 110 -15.95 47.71 17.84
C LEU A 110 -15.38 46.70 16.83
N CYS A 111 -16.01 45.52 16.70
CA CYS A 111 -15.63 44.52 15.73
C CYS A 111 -16.51 44.62 14.49
N ARG A 112 -15.91 44.96 13.35
CA ARG A 112 -16.60 44.89 12.06
C ARG A 112 -16.43 43.47 11.49
N VAL A 113 -17.50 42.70 11.53
CA VAL A 113 -17.55 41.34 10.99
C VAL A 113 -18.38 41.26 9.71
N THR A 114 -17.90 40.48 8.73
CA THR A 114 -18.70 40.13 7.55
C THR A 114 -19.46 38.82 7.77
N PRO A 115 -20.48 38.52 6.95
CA PRO A 115 -20.99 37.16 6.84
C PRO A 115 -19.87 36.17 6.51
N TRP A 116 -20.04 34.92 6.93
CA TRP A 116 -19.16 33.84 6.56
C TRP A 116 -19.19 33.59 5.05
N SER A 117 -18.04 33.22 4.49
CA SER A 117 -17.94 32.63 3.17
C SER A 117 -18.70 31.30 3.11
N ARG A 118 -18.90 30.80 1.88
CA ARG A 118 -19.24 29.39 1.70
C ARG A 118 -18.12 28.52 2.25
N TRP A 119 -18.48 27.31 2.70
CA TRP A 119 -17.51 26.27 3.05
C TRP A 119 -16.67 25.90 1.83
N SER A 120 -15.38 25.67 2.05
CA SER A 120 -14.50 25.04 1.07
C SER A 120 -15.00 23.63 0.76
N PRO A 121 -14.60 23.04 -0.39
CA PRO A 121 -14.66 21.60 -0.54
C PRO A 121 -13.87 20.91 0.60
N CYS A 122 -14.20 19.64 0.84
CA CYS A 122 -13.46 18.80 1.77
C CYS A 122 -12.00 18.72 1.33
N SER A 123 -11.06 18.81 2.28
CA SER A 123 -9.62 18.78 2.01
C SER A 123 -9.15 17.47 1.38
N GLN A 124 -9.95 16.41 1.54
CA GLN A 124 -9.72 15.09 0.97
C GLN A 124 -10.82 14.76 -0.04
N THR A 125 -10.51 13.87 -0.98
CA THR A 125 -11.46 13.33 -1.96
C THR A 125 -12.18 12.07 -1.46
N CYS A 126 -11.68 11.45 -0.38
CA CYS A 126 -12.25 10.28 0.28
C CYS A 126 -11.84 10.27 1.76
N GLY A 127 -12.53 9.47 2.57
CA GLY A 127 -12.24 9.34 4.00
C GLY A 127 -12.56 10.60 4.79
N ARG A 128 -11.77 10.85 5.84
CA ARG A 128 -11.93 12.03 6.70
C ARG A 128 -11.06 13.18 6.21
N GLY A 129 -11.66 14.34 6.01
CA GLY A 129 -10.97 15.59 5.72
C GLY A 129 -11.50 16.73 6.56
N GLN A 130 -11.12 17.95 6.21
CA GLN A 130 -11.68 19.18 6.77
C GLN A 130 -12.20 20.10 5.68
N MET A 131 -13.31 20.78 5.97
CA MET A 131 -13.74 21.94 5.22
C MET A 131 -13.60 23.18 6.10
N SER A 132 -13.28 24.31 5.47
CA SER A 132 -13.08 25.57 6.18
C SER A 132 -13.86 26.70 5.53
N ARG A 133 -14.26 27.68 6.33
CA ARG A 133 -14.85 28.94 5.86
C ARG A 133 -14.17 30.11 6.55
N THR A 134 -14.25 31.27 5.92
CA THR A 134 -13.60 32.50 6.39
C THR A 134 -14.57 33.66 6.37
N ARG A 135 -14.35 34.63 7.25
CA ARG A 135 -15.01 35.94 7.24
C ARG A 135 -13.95 37.00 7.53
N THR A 136 -14.26 38.26 7.28
CA THR A 136 -13.44 39.34 7.82
C THR A 136 -13.89 39.63 9.24
N SER A 137 -12.95 39.70 10.19
CA SER A 137 -13.18 40.17 11.55
C SER A 137 -12.16 41.26 11.86
N ARG A 138 -12.57 42.52 11.76
CA ARG A 138 -11.66 43.66 11.93
C ARG A 138 -11.96 44.36 13.24
N ALA A 139 -10.97 44.39 14.12
CA ALA A 139 -10.93 45.26 15.28
C ALA A 139 -10.78 46.73 14.82
N LEU A 140 -11.67 47.61 15.29
CA LEU A 140 -11.52 49.05 15.10
C LEU A 140 -10.52 49.66 16.10
N GLU A 141 -10.28 48.99 17.23
CA GLU A 141 -9.35 49.39 18.29
C GLU A 141 -8.45 48.21 18.69
N PRO A 142 -7.21 48.45 19.18
CA PRO A 142 -6.24 47.40 19.50
C PRO A 142 -6.72 46.39 20.54
N ASP A 143 -7.51 46.83 21.54
CA ASP A 143 -7.98 45.99 22.65
C ASP A 143 -9.34 45.31 22.40
N ALA A 144 -9.87 45.42 21.18
CA ALA A 144 -11.17 44.84 20.84
C ALA A 144 -11.06 43.30 20.69
N PHE A 145 -11.68 42.56 21.61
CA PHE A 145 -11.86 41.11 21.49
C PHE A 145 -12.91 40.80 20.43
N CYS A 146 -12.44 40.45 19.23
CA CYS A 146 -13.28 40.16 18.09
C CYS A 146 -13.50 38.67 17.86
N PRO A 147 -14.67 38.28 17.33
CA PRO A 147 -14.94 36.90 16.94
C PRO A 147 -13.87 36.38 15.97
N ARG A 148 -13.60 35.07 15.97
CA ARG A 148 -12.61 34.47 15.05
C ARG A 148 -13.06 34.60 13.60
N ASP A 149 -12.09 34.71 12.71
CA ASP A 149 -12.26 34.97 11.28
C ASP A 149 -12.20 33.70 10.42
N ARG A 150 -11.77 32.57 10.99
CA ARG A 150 -11.69 31.26 10.35
C ARG A 150 -12.37 30.20 11.18
N GLU A 151 -13.06 29.29 10.50
CA GLU A 151 -13.68 28.11 11.09
C GLU A 151 -13.36 26.88 10.24
N ALA A 152 -13.12 25.75 10.89
CA ALA A 152 -12.88 24.47 10.25
C ALA A 152 -13.70 23.39 10.94
N ILE A 153 -14.31 22.50 10.15
CA ILE A 153 -15.08 21.36 10.62
C ILE A 153 -14.66 20.12 9.85
N ASP A 154 -14.81 18.96 10.49
CA ASP A 154 -14.52 17.68 9.88
C ASP A 154 -15.60 17.31 8.84
N CYS A 155 -15.17 16.72 7.73
CA CYS A 155 -16.03 16.15 6.70
C CYS A 155 -15.73 14.65 6.57
N GLU A 156 -16.79 13.84 6.50
CA GLU A 156 -16.70 12.40 6.27
C GLU A 156 -17.21 12.05 4.88
N LEU A 157 -16.30 11.67 3.99
CA LEU A 157 -16.60 11.17 2.65
C LEU A 157 -16.62 9.65 2.64
N ARG A 158 -16.93 9.06 1.47
CA ARG A 158 -16.80 7.61 1.27
C ARG A 158 -15.38 7.16 1.63
N GLN A 159 -15.27 5.99 2.26
CA GLN A 159 -13.97 5.43 2.63
C GLN A 159 -13.04 5.39 1.40
N CYS A 160 -11.79 5.76 1.61
CA CYS A 160 -10.80 5.67 0.55
C CYS A 160 -10.63 4.22 0.12
N ASN A 161 -10.52 4.00 -1.17
CA ASN A 161 -10.10 2.71 -1.70
C ASN A 161 -8.68 2.44 -1.19
N THR A 162 -8.56 1.48 -0.28
CA THR A 162 -7.27 1.06 0.28
C THR A 162 -6.50 0.19 -0.71
N HIS A 163 -7.15 -0.28 -1.77
CA HIS A 163 -6.56 -1.14 -2.79
C HIS A 163 -6.84 -0.58 -4.18
N CYS A 164 -5.83 -0.59 -5.04
CA CYS A 164 -6.02 -0.36 -6.47
C CYS A 164 -6.62 -1.62 -7.09
N ARG A 165 -7.67 -1.42 -7.87
CA ARG A 165 -8.24 -2.47 -8.71
C ARG A 165 -8.26 -2.06 -10.16
N PHE A 166 -8.06 -3.04 -11.04
CA PHE A 166 -8.23 -2.82 -12.46
C PHE A 166 -9.73 -2.91 -12.82
N GLU A 167 -10.32 -1.81 -13.31
CA GLU A 167 -11.63 -1.91 -13.97
C GLU A 167 -11.51 -2.57 -15.34
N LEU A 168 -10.38 -2.37 -16.01
CA LEU A 168 -9.95 -3.08 -17.22
C LEU A 168 -8.44 -3.39 -17.12
N PRO A 169 -7.98 -4.48 -17.77
CA PRO A 169 -6.57 -4.87 -17.72
C PRO A 169 -5.69 -3.77 -18.34
N PRO A 170 -4.57 -3.38 -17.71
CA PRO A 170 -3.70 -2.33 -18.25
C PRO A 170 -2.96 -2.85 -19.49
N GLU A 171 -3.09 -2.15 -20.61
CA GLU A 171 -2.37 -2.45 -21.85
C GLU A 171 -0.96 -1.84 -21.81
N ILE A 172 0.00 -2.56 -21.23
CA ILE A 172 1.42 -2.20 -21.30
C ILE A 172 2.06 -3.05 -22.41
N PRO A 173 2.62 -2.45 -23.48
CA PRO A 173 3.28 -3.20 -24.54
C PRO A 173 4.39 -4.09 -23.99
N HIS A 174 4.44 -5.35 -24.44
CA HIS A 174 5.40 -6.39 -24.03
C HIS A 174 5.36 -6.79 -22.54
N ALA A 175 4.34 -6.38 -21.78
CA ALA A 175 4.13 -6.86 -20.43
C ALA A 175 3.37 -8.20 -20.44
N ILE A 176 3.73 -9.10 -19.52
CA ILE A 176 3.02 -10.37 -19.36
C ILE A 176 1.70 -10.10 -18.63
N GLN A 177 0.58 -10.30 -19.31
CA GLN A 177 -0.74 -10.00 -18.79
C GLN A 177 -1.05 -10.71 -17.47
N GLU A 178 -0.66 -11.99 -17.35
CA GLU A 178 -0.84 -12.78 -16.13
C GLU A 178 -0.08 -12.19 -14.94
N SER A 179 1.13 -11.65 -15.19
CA SER A 179 1.91 -10.97 -14.15
C SER A 179 1.30 -9.64 -13.75
N LEU A 180 0.68 -8.89 -14.68
CA LEU A 180 -0.04 -7.65 -14.38
C LEU A 180 -1.28 -7.91 -13.54
N MET A 181 -2.01 -8.99 -13.80
CA MET A 181 -3.19 -9.37 -13.03
C MET A 181 -2.85 -9.66 -11.55
N MET A 182 -1.62 -10.06 -11.23
CA MET A 182 -1.17 -10.22 -9.84
C MET A 182 -1.07 -8.90 -9.07
N CYS A 183 -1.09 -7.75 -9.75
CA CYS A 183 -1.11 -6.44 -9.11
C CYS A 183 -2.53 -6.01 -8.69
N ASP A 184 -3.59 -6.70 -9.11
CA ASP A 184 -4.94 -6.37 -8.66
C ASP A 184 -5.05 -6.51 -7.13
N GLY A 185 -5.52 -5.46 -6.46
CA GLY A 185 -5.57 -5.41 -5.00
C GLY A 185 -4.33 -4.81 -4.32
N THR A 186 -3.38 -4.23 -5.06
CA THR A 186 -2.21 -3.54 -4.49
C THR A 186 -2.65 -2.44 -3.52
N GLU A 187 -2.06 -2.38 -2.33
CA GLU A 187 -2.41 -1.37 -1.31
C GLU A 187 -2.02 0.05 -1.77
N SER A 188 -2.88 1.03 -1.51
CA SER A 188 -2.61 2.44 -1.81
C SER A 188 -1.40 2.93 -1.03
N GLY A 189 -0.40 3.45 -1.73
CA GLY A 189 0.91 3.86 -1.20
C GLY A 189 2.01 2.81 -1.39
N THR A 190 1.68 1.65 -1.95
CA THR A 190 2.63 0.57 -2.25
C THR A 190 2.86 0.42 -3.76
N THR A 191 3.88 -0.38 -4.09
CA THR A 191 4.29 -0.63 -5.47
C THR A 191 4.17 -2.11 -5.81
N CYS A 192 3.73 -2.44 -7.03
CA CYS A 192 3.67 -3.79 -7.55
C CYS A 192 4.67 -3.99 -8.70
N THR A 193 5.46 -5.05 -8.63
CA THR A 193 6.37 -5.46 -9.70
C THR A 193 5.67 -6.43 -10.65
N PHE A 194 5.91 -6.28 -11.95
CA PHE A 194 5.38 -7.17 -12.99
C PHE A 194 6.51 -7.61 -13.93
N ALA A 195 6.25 -8.66 -14.71
CA ALA A 195 7.19 -9.22 -15.67
C ALA A 195 6.87 -8.78 -17.10
N CYS A 196 7.92 -8.67 -17.90
CA CYS A 196 7.86 -8.42 -19.34
C CYS A 196 8.19 -9.72 -20.11
N GLU A 197 7.89 -9.73 -21.41
CA GLU A 197 8.28 -10.79 -22.34
C GLU A 197 9.80 -11.05 -22.33
N ASP A 198 10.20 -12.21 -22.85
CA ASP A 198 11.59 -12.66 -22.84
C ASP A 198 12.56 -11.61 -23.41
N GLY A 199 13.63 -11.34 -22.67
CA GLY A 199 14.64 -10.34 -23.04
C GLY A 199 14.28 -8.89 -22.72
N MET A 200 13.16 -8.64 -22.04
CA MET A 200 12.75 -7.31 -21.58
C MET A 200 12.78 -7.16 -20.05
N GLU A 201 12.86 -5.93 -19.57
CA GLU A 201 12.80 -5.52 -18.16
C GLU A 201 11.84 -4.31 -18.01
N PRO A 202 11.12 -4.19 -16.88
CA PRO A 202 10.21 -3.06 -16.62
C PRO A 202 10.98 -1.80 -16.17
N ASP A 203 10.58 -0.63 -16.66
CA ASP A 203 11.11 0.71 -16.30
C ASP A 203 10.66 1.20 -14.90
N GLY A 204 10.43 0.24 -13.99
CA GLY A 204 9.94 0.48 -12.64
C GLY A 204 8.65 -0.27 -12.33
N PRO A 205 8.18 -0.19 -11.07
CA PRO A 205 6.98 -0.86 -10.63
C PRO A 205 5.72 -0.03 -10.93
N LEU A 206 4.56 -0.68 -10.89
CA LEU A 206 3.27 -0.01 -10.83
C LEU A 206 3.09 0.63 -9.45
N VAL A 207 2.72 1.91 -9.41
CA VAL A 207 2.51 2.64 -8.16
C VAL A 207 1.01 2.84 -7.93
N CYS A 208 0.51 2.33 -6.80
CA CYS A 208 -0.88 2.48 -6.42
C CYS A 208 -1.08 3.74 -5.55
N VAL A 209 -1.91 4.69 -5.98
CA VAL A 209 -2.23 5.90 -5.20
C VAL A 209 -3.72 6.19 -5.28
N GLY A 210 -4.39 6.20 -4.12
CA GLY A 210 -5.81 6.56 -4.03
C GLY A 210 -6.74 5.58 -4.75
N GLY A 211 -6.35 4.31 -4.83
CA GLY A 211 -7.11 3.27 -5.54
C GLY A 211 -6.95 3.27 -7.06
N ILE A 212 -6.04 4.09 -7.61
CA ILE A 212 -5.71 4.12 -9.05
C ILE A 212 -4.22 3.85 -9.23
N PHE A 213 -3.87 3.02 -10.23
CA PHE A 213 -2.48 2.90 -10.67
C PHE A 213 -2.09 4.14 -11.47
N LEU A 214 -1.01 4.80 -11.06
CA LEU A 214 -0.44 5.90 -11.85
C LEU A 214 -0.01 5.39 -13.23
N ARG A 215 0.13 6.31 -14.20
CA ARG A 215 0.47 5.98 -15.60
C ARG A 215 1.63 4.97 -15.64
N GLY A 216 1.36 3.80 -16.21
CA GLY A 216 2.19 2.62 -16.04
C GLY A 216 3.58 2.71 -16.69
N PRO A 217 4.59 2.04 -16.10
CA PRO A 217 5.93 1.91 -16.66
C PRO A 217 5.91 1.12 -17.98
N ARG A 218 7.02 1.15 -18.72
CA ARG A 218 7.16 0.47 -20.01
C ARG A 218 8.11 -0.72 -19.88
N CYS A 219 7.93 -1.73 -20.72
CA CYS A 219 8.92 -2.77 -20.92
C CYS A 219 9.97 -2.28 -21.94
N PHE A 220 11.25 -2.38 -21.58
CA PHE A 220 12.37 -2.08 -22.47
C PHE A 220 13.26 -3.31 -22.63
N GLY A 221 13.95 -3.44 -23.76
CA GLY A 221 14.88 -4.54 -23.97
C GLY A 221 16.08 -4.42 -23.04
N ARG A 222 16.53 -5.54 -22.46
CA ARG A 222 17.65 -5.58 -21.51
C ARG A 222 18.88 -4.85 -22.04
N THR A 223 19.46 -3.99 -21.21
CA THR A 223 20.69 -3.26 -21.54
C THR A 223 21.90 -4.20 -21.50
N CYS A 224 22.87 -3.96 -22.38
CA CYS A 224 24.13 -4.69 -22.36
C CYS A 224 25.03 -4.14 -21.24
N ARG A 225 24.89 -4.70 -20.03
CA ARG A 225 25.54 -4.20 -18.80
C ARG A 225 27.08 -4.21 -18.83
N GLN A 226 27.68 -5.02 -19.69
CA GLN A 226 29.12 -5.09 -19.89
C GLN A 226 29.47 -4.63 -21.30
N ALA A 227 30.67 -4.09 -21.49
CA ALA A 227 31.19 -3.79 -22.82
C ALA A 227 31.49 -5.09 -23.60
N PRO A 228 31.37 -5.09 -24.94
CA PRO A 228 31.76 -6.24 -25.75
C PRO A 228 33.27 -6.47 -25.65
N VAL A 229 33.67 -7.74 -25.58
CA VAL A 229 35.09 -8.12 -25.51
C VAL A 229 35.55 -8.59 -26.89
N VAL A 230 36.18 -7.69 -27.64
CA VAL A 230 36.75 -7.99 -28.96
C VAL A 230 38.27 -7.87 -28.91
N GLN A 231 38.97 -8.92 -29.33
CA GLN A 231 40.43 -8.90 -29.41
C GLN A 231 40.89 -7.92 -30.49
N ASN A 232 42.02 -7.25 -30.25
CA ASN A 232 42.60 -6.25 -31.16
C ASN A 232 41.70 -5.03 -31.43
N ALA A 233 40.77 -4.72 -30.53
CA ALA A 233 39.94 -3.52 -30.55
C ALA A 233 40.31 -2.51 -29.45
N VAL A 234 39.85 -1.26 -29.60
CA VAL A 234 40.00 -0.18 -28.61
C VAL A 234 38.68 0.59 -28.44
N GLY A 235 38.47 1.19 -27.27
CA GLY A 235 37.33 2.10 -27.03
C GLY A 235 35.97 1.45 -26.69
N LEU A 236 35.92 0.14 -26.47
CA LEU A 236 34.65 -0.59 -26.26
C LEU A 236 33.97 -0.34 -24.89
N GLU A 237 34.69 0.18 -23.89
CA GLU A 237 34.11 0.52 -22.58
C GLU A 237 32.99 1.57 -22.68
N ALA A 238 33.02 2.44 -23.70
CA ALA A 238 31.96 3.42 -23.94
C ALA A 238 30.61 2.79 -24.29
N CYS A 239 30.59 1.50 -24.66
CA CYS A 239 29.38 0.77 -25.02
C CYS A 239 28.69 0.11 -23.83
N ARG A 240 29.26 0.20 -22.63
CA ARG A 240 28.66 -0.37 -21.42
C ARG A 240 27.31 0.29 -21.10
N GLY A 241 26.27 -0.51 -20.89
CA GLY A 241 24.94 -0.06 -20.48
C GLY A 241 24.05 0.43 -21.61
N LEU A 242 24.44 0.22 -22.87
CA LEU A 242 23.61 0.58 -24.02
C LEU A 242 22.34 -0.28 -24.12
N GLU A 243 21.25 0.33 -24.62
CA GLU A 243 19.93 -0.29 -24.79
C GLU A 243 19.93 -1.40 -25.85
N SER A 244 19.06 -2.39 -25.69
CA SER A 244 18.84 -3.40 -26.73
C SER A 244 18.42 -2.74 -28.05
N GLY A 245 19.03 -3.15 -29.16
CA GLY A 245 18.85 -2.58 -30.49
C GLY A 245 19.87 -1.51 -30.87
N THR A 246 20.70 -1.04 -29.92
CA THR A 246 21.77 -0.09 -30.21
C THR A 246 23.01 -0.77 -30.78
N THR A 247 23.71 -0.05 -31.66
CA THR A 247 24.97 -0.50 -32.27
C THR A 247 26.16 0.21 -31.60
N CYS A 248 27.14 -0.56 -31.14
CA CYS A 248 28.39 -0.08 -30.56
C CYS A 248 29.45 0.08 -31.65
N LEU A 249 30.06 1.25 -31.75
CA LEU A 249 31.09 1.51 -32.77
C LEU A 249 32.39 0.76 -32.43
N LEU A 250 32.75 -0.23 -33.27
CA LEU A 250 33.99 -1.00 -33.13
C LEU A 250 35.15 -0.30 -33.85
N THR A 251 36.24 -0.06 -33.12
CA THR A 251 37.50 0.46 -33.67
C THR A 251 38.62 -0.56 -33.49
N CYS A 252 39.10 -1.15 -34.58
CA CYS A 252 40.21 -2.12 -34.56
C CYS A 252 41.57 -1.41 -34.51
N ARG A 253 42.58 -2.08 -33.96
CA ARG A 253 43.98 -1.64 -33.98
C ARG A 253 44.56 -1.73 -35.40
N ALA A 254 45.66 -1.01 -35.64
CA ALA A 254 46.36 -1.02 -36.93
C ALA A 254 46.73 -2.45 -37.36
N GLY A 255 46.53 -2.77 -38.64
CA GLY A 255 46.74 -4.13 -39.18
C GLY A 255 45.51 -5.05 -39.15
N PHE A 256 44.37 -4.57 -38.63
CA PHE A 256 43.13 -5.34 -38.55
C PHE A 256 41.95 -4.62 -39.22
N ARG A 257 41.04 -5.37 -39.84
CA ARG A 257 39.75 -4.90 -40.36
C ARG A 257 38.61 -5.37 -39.45
N LYS A 258 37.60 -4.52 -39.23
CA LYS A 258 36.39 -4.93 -38.50
C LYS A 258 35.45 -5.74 -39.40
N THR A 259 34.82 -6.78 -38.86
CA THR A 259 33.74 -7.53 -39.55
C THR A 259 32.43 -6.76 -39.56
N GLY A 260 32.18 -5.98 -38.51
CA GLY A 260 30.95 -5.24 -38.27
C GLY A 260 31.02 -4.47 -36.95
N ASP A 261 29.93 -3.83 -36.57
CA ASP A 261 29.78 -3.12 -35.31
C ASP A 261 28.86 -3.92 -34.36
N PRO A 262 29.29 -4.28 -33.12
CA PRO A 262 28.48 -5.08 -32.21
C PRO A 262 27.12 -4.45 -31.92
N VAL A 263 26.04 -5.21 -32.06
CA VAL A 263 24.68 -4.79 -31.75
C VAL A 263 24.26 -5.42 -30.42
N CYS A 264 23.73 -4.61 -29.50
CA CYS A 264 23.17 -5.12 -28.26
C CYS A 264 21.82 -5.80 -28.56
N ARG A 265 21.69 -7.09 -28.21
CA ARG A 265 20.47 -7.88 -28.33
C ARG A 265 20.11 -8.46 -26.96
N SER A 266 19.15 -7.83 -26.29
CA SER A 266 18.57 -8.28 -25.02
C SER A 266 19.63 -8.62 -23.95
N GLY A 267 20.60 -7.73 -23.77
CA GLY A 267 21.68 -7.87 -22.80
C GLY A 267 22.91 -8.66 -23.28
N THR A 268 22.92 -9.11 -24.54
CA THR A 268 24.06 -9.80 -25.16
C THR A 268 24.55 -9.06 -26.42
N TRP A 269 25.87 -8.99 -26.64
CA TRP A 269 26.44 -8.37 -27.84
C TRP A 269 26.49 -9.36 -29.00
N SER A 270 26.29 -8.88 -30.24
CA SER A 270 26.59 -9.67 -31.43
C SER A 270 28.08 -9.96 -31.57
N ASP A 271 28.42 -11.09 -32.19
CA ASP A 271 29.78 -11.61 -32.31
C ASP A 271 30.54 -10.97 -33.49
N GLU A 272 31.11 -9.79 -33.26
CA GLU A 272 31.97 -9.08 -34.23
C GLU A 272 33.46 -9.18 -33.86
N ARG A 273 34.32 -9.15 -34.87
CA ARG A 273 35.75 -9.45 -34.75
C ARG A 273 36.62 -8.44 -35.50
N CYS A 274 37.86 -8.32 -35.05
CA CYS A 274 38.94 -7.67 -35.78
C CYS A 274 39.79 -8.74 -36.45
N GLU A 275 39.72 -8.84 -37.78
CA GLU A 275 40.47 -9.82 -38.58
C GLU A 275 41.78 -9.21 -39.10
N GLU A 276 42.87 -9.96 -39.14
CA GLU A 276 44.13 -9.49 -39.71
C GLU A 276 43.98 -9.15 -41.21
N LEU A 277 44.53 -8.00 -41.59
CA LEU A 277 44.70 -7.62 -42.97
C LEU A 277 45.80 -8.49 -43.58
N ARG A 278 45.41 -9.49 -44.36
CA ARG A 278 46.38 -10.25 -45.17
C ARG A 278 46.91 -9.35 -46.27
N CYS A 279 48.23 -9.21 -46.36
CA CYS A 279 48.88 -8.63 -47.52
C CYS A 279 48.55 -9.51 -48.74
N ILE A 280 48.02 -8.90 -49.80
CA ILE A 280 47.89 -9.51 -51.13
C ILE A 280 49.20 -9.26 -51.88
#